data_AF-A0A843F790-F1
#
_entry.id   AF-A0A843F790-F1
#
_cell.length_a   1.000
_cell.length_b   1.000
_cell.length_c   1.000
_cell.angle_alpha   90.00
_cell.angle_beta   90.00
_cell.angle_gamma   90.00
#
_symmetry.space_group_name_H-M   'P 1'
#
loop_
_entity.id
_entity.type
_entity.pdbx_description
1 polymer ?
#
loop_
_entity_poly.entity_id
_entity_poly.type
_entity_poly.pdbx_seq_one_letter_code
_entity_poly.pdbx_strand_id
1 'polypeptide(L)'
;MEIIVTDEVDERFIDFCKSFGCVLDEPQVVLLLVNYTSTVGCASFKVYDADSIEINSLFVDSLKNREELSYKLIKQLEKIAIDLEFRASYVYLDEADLALEIFKKLDYQIVSSGDEILIKKEFRSLI
;
A
#
# COMPACT_ATOMS: atom_id res chain seq x y z
N MET A 1 -12.06 -0.24 14.44
CA MET A 1 -10.93 -0.67 13.61
C MET A 1 -9.89 0.41 13.69
N GLU A 2 -8.66 0.00 13.88
CA GLU A 2 -7.53 0.89 14.10
C GLU A 2 -6.44 0.53 13.09
N ILE A 3 -5.75 1.55 12.57
CA ILE A 3 -4.55 1.34 11.76
C ILE A 3 -3.38 1.58 12.68
N ILE A 4 -2.59 0.54 12.87
CA ILE A 4 -1.33 0.64 13.58
C ILE A 4 -0.27 0.94 12.51
N VAL A 5 0.30 2.14 12.60
CA VAL A 5 1.46 2.55 11.81
C VAL A 5 2.70 2.12 12.57
N THR A 6 3.61 1.41 11.90
CA THR A 6 4.90 1.04 12.50
C THR A 6 6.04 1.50 11.63
N ASP A 7 7.09 1.99 12.29
CA ASP A 7 8.34 2.37 11.64
C ASP A 7 9.19 1.10 11.39
N GLU A 8 9.40 0.85 10.10
CA GLU A 8 10.57 0.25 9.41
C GLU A 8 11.12 -1.14 9.79
N VAL A 9 11.09 -1.61 11.05
CA VAL A 9 11.88 -2.83 11.42
C VAL A 9 11.24 -3.71 12.49
N ASP A 10 9.93 -3.61 12.73
CA ASP A 10 9.30 -4.61 13.59
C ASP A 10 9.15 -5.93 12.83
N GLU A 11 10.14 -6.81 12.98
CA GLU A 11 10.19 -8.14 12.34
C GLU A 11 8.88 -8.91 12.54
N ARG A 12 8.19 -8.72 13.66
CA ARG A 12 6.92 -9.38 13.95
C ARG A 12 5.82 -8.95 12.98
N PHE A 13 5.81 -7.69 12.57
CA PHE A 13 4.82 -7.12 11.66
C PHE A 13 5.13 -7.55 10.23
N ILE A 14 6.41 -7.57 9.85
CA ILE A 14 6.87 -8.10 8.57
C ILE A 14 6.50 -9.58 8.44
N ASP A 15 6.81 -10.40 9.44
CA ASP A 15 6.47 -11.82 9.46
C ASP A 15 4.96 -12.04 9.42
N PHE A 16 4.21 -11.18 10.09
CA PHE A 16 2.75 -11.23 10.07
C PHE A 16 2.19 -10.93 8.66
N CYS A 17 2.66 -9.89 7.98
CA CYS A 17 2.28 -9.62 6.59
C CYS A 17 2.66 -10.78 5.66
N LYS A 18 3.88 -11.31 5.82
CA LYS A 18 4.36 -12.49 5.06
C LYS A 18 3.48 -13.71 5.28
N SER A 19 2.90 -13.87 6.49
CA SER A 19 1.97 -14.98 6.78
C SER A 19 0.69 -14.95 5.93
N PHE A 20 0.33 -13.80 5.35
CA PHE A 20 -0.76 -13.67 4.37
C PHE A 20 -0.33 -13.79 2.91
N GLY A 21 0.94 -14.11 2.66
CA GLY A 21 1.50 -14.23 1.31
C GLY A 21 2.01 -12.91 0.71
N CYS A 22 2.09 -11.83 1.49
CA CYS A 22 2.74 -10.60 1.03
C CYS A 22 4.25 -10.80 0.89
N VAL A 23 4.81 -10.33 -0.23
CA VAL A 23 6.25 -10.32 -0.47
C VAL A 23 6.80 -8.97 -0.03
N LEU A 24 7.49 -8.95 1.11
CA LEU A 24 8.11 -7.77 1.67
C LEU A 24 9.63 -7.86 1.53
N ASP A 25 10.16 -7.15 0.54
CA ASP A 25 11.59 -6.95 0.33
C ASP A 25 11.94 -5.51 0.71
N GLU A 26 12.82 -5.36 1.72
CA GLU A 26 13.29 -4.08 2.28
C GLU A 26 12.18 -3.01 2.45
N PRO A 27 11.08 -3.30 3.18
CA PRO A 27 10.00 -2.33 3.37
C PRO A 27 10.47 -1.13 4.19
N GLN A 28 10.13 0.07 3.73
CA GLN A 28 10.31 1.30 4.50
C GLN A 28 9.18 1.44 5.54
N VAL A 29 7.95 1.13 5.16
CA VAL A 29 6.79 1.23 6.05
C VAL A 29 5.92 0.00 5.93
N VAL A 30 5.45 -0.49 7.07
CA VAL A 30 4.45 -1.55 7.17
C VAL A 30 3.30 -1.06 8.04
N LEU A 31 2.08 -1.24 7.54
CA LEU A 31 0.84 -0.94 8.24
C LEU A 31 0.11 -2.24 8.55
N LEU A 32 -0.41 -2.33 9.78
CA LEU A 32 -1.39 -3.36 10.13
C LEU A 32 -2.75 -2.72 10.39
N LEU A 33 -3.78 -3.32 9.79
CA LEU A 33 -5.16 -2.97 10.06
C LEU A 33 -5.72 -3.97 11.06
N VAL A 34 -6.02 -3.51 12.28
CA VAL A 34 -6.51 -4.37 13.36
C VAL A 34 -7.97 -4.07 13.71
N ASN A 35 -8.70 -5.12 14.06
CA ASN A 35 -9.96 -5.04 14.78
C ASN A 35 -9.73 -5.51 16.24
N TYR A 36 -10.76 -5.44 17.08
CA TYR A 36 -10.69 -5.76 18.51
C TYR A 36 -10.08 -7.14 18.85
N THR A 37 -10.06 -8.08 17.92
CA THR A 37 -9.65 -9.48 18.16
C THR A 37 -8.62 -10.01 17.16
N SER A 38 -8.41 -9.36 16.01
CA SER A 38 -7.55 -9.86 14.96
C SER A 38 -7.05 -8.75 14.03
N THR A 39 -5.88 -8.97 13.43
CA THR A 39 -5.45 -8.21 12.26
C THR A 39 -6.25 -8.69 11.05
N VAL A 40 -6.74 -7.74 10.27
CA VAL A 40 -7.65 -7.98 9.12
C VAL A 40 -7.10 -7.41 7.81
N GLY A 41 -5.88 -6.92 7.82
CA GLY A 41 -5.19 -6.47 6.62
C GLY A 41 -3.82 -5.90 6.94
N CYS A 42 -3.04 -5.74 5.88
CA CYS A 42 -1.74 -5.11 5.93
C CYS A 42 -1.44 -4.39 4.61
N ALA A 43 -0.55 -3.42 4.68
CA ALA A 43 -0.02 -2.77 3.50
C ALA A 43 1.39 -2.28 3.77
N SER A 44 2.19 -2.12 2.73
CA SER A 44 3.55 -1.60 2.85
C SER A 44 3.95 -0.78 1.65
N PHE A 45 4.99 0.01 1.85
CA PHE A 45 5.78 0.53 0.74
C PHE A 45 7.28 0.37 1.01
N LYS A 46 8.05 0.39 -0.09
CA LYS A 46 9.50 0.53 -0.09
C LYS A 46 9.90 1.74 -0.93
N VAL A 47 11.15 2.18 -0.80
CA VAL A 47 11.71 3.22 -1.67
C VAL A 47 11.81 2.67 -3.09
N TYR A 48 11.28 3.42 -4.06
CA TYR A 48 11.39 3.07 -5.49
C TYR A 48 12.58 3.78 -6.12
N ASP A 49 12.69 5.09 -5.89
CA ASP A 49 13.81 5.93 -6.28
C ASP A 49 13.98 7.11 -5.28
N ALA A 50 14.74 8.14 -5.67
CA ALA A 50 15.05 9.26 -4.79
C ALA A 50 13.85 10.13 -4.42
N ASP A 51 12.74 10.08 -5.16
CA ASP A 51 11.57 10.93 -4.92
C ASP A 51 10.24 10.17 -4.92
N SER A 52 10.26 8.84 -5.01
CA SER A 52 9.04 8.04 -5.02
C SER A 52 9.14 6.72 -4.25
N ILE A 53 7.97 6.21 -3.89
CA ILE A 53 7.78 4.92 -3.21
C ILE A 53 7.07 3.92 -4.13
N GLU A 54 7.24 2.64 -3.82
CA GLU A 54 6.47 1.54 -4.41
C GLU A 54 5.56 0.94 -3.33
N ILE A 55 4.24 0.95 -3.55
CA ILE A 55 3.32 0.17 -2.72
C ILE A 55 3.45 -1.29 -3.18
N ASN A 56 4.29 -2.05 -2.48
CA ASN A 56 4.69 -3.40 -2.84
C ASN A 56 3.84 -4.50 -2.18
N SER A 57 2.95 -4.15 -1.25
CA SER A 57 1.99 -5.10 -0.69
C SER A 57 0.70 -4.42 -0.22
N LEU A 58 -0.42 -5.08 -0.49
CA LEU A 58 -1.75 -4.71 0.03
C LEU A 58 -2.60 -5.97 0.17
N PHE A 59 -2.98 -6.29 1.41
CA PHE A 59 -3.83 -7.43 1.73
C PHE A 59 -4.92 -7.04 2.71
N VAL A 60 -6.13 -7.59 2.51
CA VAL A 60 -7.29 -7.38 3.37
C VAL A 60 -8.06 -8.70 3.47
N ASP A 61 -8.20 -9.22 4.68
CA ASP A 61 -8.82 -10.52 5.02
C ASP A 61 -10.37 -10.48 5.05
N SER A 62 -10.97 -9.35 4.68
CA SER A 62 -12.44 -9.16 4.74
C SER A 62 -13.05 -9.00 3.36
N LEU A 63 -13.98 -9.87 3.00
CA LEU A 63 -14.77 -9.77 1.76
C LEU A 63 -15.86 -8.68 1.82
N LYS A 64 -16.37 -8.34 3.01
CA LYS A 64 -17.54 -7.45 3.14
C LYS A 64 -17.20 -5.97 2.99
N ASN A 65 -15.96 -5.56 3.27
CA ASN A 65 -15.54 -4.15 3.22
C ASN A 65 -14.18 -3.97 2.52
N ARG A 66 -13.76 -4.93 1.67
CA ARG A 66 -12.41 -4.97 1.08
C ARG A 66 -11.98 -3.63 0.48
N GLU A 67 -12.84 -3.04 -0.34
CA GLU A 67 -12.58 -1.76 -1.02
C GLU A 67 -12.35 -0.60 -0.03
N GLU A 68 -13.24 -0.43 0.95
CA GLU A 68 -13.12 0.65 1.95
C GLU A 68 -11.83 0.52 2.77
N LEU A 69 -11.48 -0.71 3.14
CA LEU A 69 -10.29 -0.99 3.93
C LEU A 69 -9.01 -0.80 3.12
N SER A 70 -9.01 -1.21 1.85
CA SER A 70 -7.93 -0.91 0.92
C SER A 70 -7.71 0.59 0.79
N TYR A 71 -8.76 1.39 0.62
CA TYR A 71 -8.62 2.86 0.55
C TYR A 71 -8.00 3.45 1.81
N LYS A 72 -8.42 2.97 2.99
CA LYS A 72 -7.87 3.43 4.27
C LYS A 72 -6.37 3.15 4.37
N LEU A 73 -5.95 1.93 4.00
CA LEU A 73 -4.55 1.53 4.01
C LEU A 73 -3.72 2.34 3.00
N ILE A 74 -4.18 2.43 1.75
CA ILE A 74 -3.47 3.17 0.69
C ILE A 74 -3.31 4.64 1.08
N LYS A 75 -4.38 5.32 1.51
CA LYS A 75 -4.29 6.73 1.92
C LYS A 75 -3.35 6.95 3.11
N GLN A 76 -3.27 6.00 4.03
CA GLN A 76 -2.34 6.10 5.14
C GLN A 76 -0.88 5.94 4.69
N LEU A 77 -0.60 5.02 3.74
CA LEU A 77 0.71 4.91 3.11
C LEU A 77 1.07 6.20 2.36
N GLU A 78 0.14 6.74 1.55
CA GLU A 78 0.34 8.01 0.82
C GLU A 78 0.67 9.15 1.78
N LYS A 79 -0.07 9.27 2.89
CA LYS A 79 0.18 10.29 3.91
C LYS A 79 1.59 10.17 4.48
N ILE A 80 2.00 8.96 4.88
CA ILE A 80 3.34 8.74 5.45
C ILE A 80 4.42 9.05 4.41
N ALA A 81 4.24 8.63 3.16
CA ALA A 81 5.18 8.93 2.09
C ALA A 81 5.32 10.45 1.87
N ILE A 82 4.21 11.20 1.92
CA ILE A 82 4.22 12.67 1.85
C ILE A 82 4.94 13.29 3.05
N ASP A 83 4.69 12.80 4.26
CA ASP A 83 5.35 13.26 5.48
C ASP A 83 6.88 12.98 5.45
N LEU A 84 7.30 11.94 4.72
CA LEU A 84 8.70 11.60 4.42
C LEU A 84 9.26 12.29 3.16
N GLU A 85 8.57 13.33 2.66
CA GLU A 85 8.97 14.16 1.51
C GLU A 85 9.02 13.46 0.14
N PHE A 86 8.50 12.23 0.02
CA PHE A 86 8.29 11.62 -1.29
C PHE A 86 7.21 12.38 -2.08
N ARG A 87 7.31 12.31 -3.41
CA ARG A 87 6.49 13.07 -4.36
C ARG A 87 5.54 12.21 -5.17
N ALA A 88 5.80 10.91 -5.25
CA ALA A 88 4.94 10.00 -5.99
C ALA A 88 4.90 8.61 -5.36
N SER A 89 3.90 7.84 -5.78
CA SER A 89 3.85 6.40 -5.55
C SER A 89 3.59 5.64 -6.84
N TYR A 90 4.25 4.49 -6.94
CA TYR A 90 4.09 3.50 -7.99
C TYR A 90 3.48 2.22 -7.41
N VAL A 91 2.76 1.49 -8.25
CA VAL A 91 2.22 0.17 -7.93
C VAL A 91 2.32 -0.71 -9.18
N TYR A 92 2.87 -1.90 -9.01
CA TYR A 92 2.79 -2.96 -10.00
C TYR A 92 1.55 -3.81 -9.71
N LEU A 93 0.77 -4.08 -10.74
CA LEU A 93 -0.43 -4.89 -10.66
C LEU A 93 -0.38 -5.98 -11.72
N ASP A 94 -0.69 -7.20 -11.33
CA ASP A 94 -1.08 -8.25 -12.26
C ASP A 94 -2.41 -7.84 -12.94
N GLU A 95 -2.71 -8.39 -14.13
CA GLU A 95 -3.89 -8.07 -14.97
C GLU A 95 -5.27 -8.18 -14.26
N ALA A 96 -5.35 -8.53 -12.99
CA ALA A 96 -6.59 -8.71 -12.24
C ALA A 96 -7.30 -7.38 -11.90
N ASP A 97 -8.46 -7.18 -12.54
CA ASP A 97 -9.30 -5.99 -12.59
C ASP A 97 -9.61 -5.27 -11.24
N LEU A 98 -9.67 -5.96 -10.10
CA LEU A 98 -10.18 -5.35 -8.86
C LEU A 98 -9.20 -4.36 -8.20
N ALA A 99 -7.90 -4.65 -8.20
CA ALA A 99 -6.92 -3.75 -7.60
C ALA A 99 -6.78 -2.47 -8.43
N LEU A 100 -6.79 -2.62 -9.76
CA LEU A 100 -6.73 -1.51 -10.70
C LEU A 100 -7.91 -0.55 -10.52
N GLU A 101 -9.13 -1.05 -10.33
CA GLU A 101 -10.31 -0.22 -10.07
C GLU A 101 -10.19 0.62 -8.78
N ILE A 102 -9.68 0.01 -7.71
CA ILE A 102 -9.41 0.69 -6.43
C ILE A 102 -8.42 1.84 -6.66
N PHE A 103 -7.28 1.55 -7.28
CA PHE A 103 -6.26 2.57 -7.49
C PHE A 103 -6.69 3.67 -8.47
N LYS A 104 -7.46 3.35 -9.52
CA LYS A 104 -8.05 4.35 -10.41
C LYS A 104 -8.96 5.33 -9.67
N LYS A 105 -9.76 4.85 -8.71
CA LYS A 105 -10.61 5.71 -7.85
C LYS A 105 -9.80 6.59 -6.89
N LEU A 106 -8.51 6.29 -6.69
CA LEU A 106 -7.55 7.10 -5.94
C LEU A 106 -6.70 8.00 -6.84
N ASP A 107 -7.10 8.20 -8.10
CA ASP A 107 -6.42 9.04 -9.11
C ASP A 107 -5.07 8.49 -9.60
N TYR A 108 -4.80 7.19 -9.43
CA TYR A 108 -3.65 6.56 -10.09
C TYR A 108 -3.88 6.44 -11.60
N GLN A 109 -2.83 6.70 -12.36
CA GLN A 109 -2.83 6.66 -13.81
C GLN A 109 -1.93 5.52 -14.31
N ILE A 110 -2.33 4.87 -15.40
CA ILE A 110 -1.52 3.83 -16.04
C ILE A 110 -0.30 4.51 -16.70
N VAL A 111 0.89 4.04 -16.33
CA VAL A 111 2.18 4.44 -16.92
C VAL A 111 2.60 3.46 -18.00
N SER A 112 2.43 2.17 -17.73
CA SER A 112 2.73 1.07 -18.66
C SER A 112 1.76 -0.09 -18.43
N SER A 113 1.47 -0.85 -19.48
CA SER A 113 0.55 -1.99 -19.45
C SER A 113 1.12 -3.17 -20.27
N GLY A 114 2.32 -3.60 -19.90
CA GLY A 114 3.01 -4.74 -20.54
C GLY A 114 2.63 -6.05 -19.86
N ASP A 115 3.62 -6.88 -19.54
CA ASP A 115 3.42 -8.13 -18.76
C ASP A 115 2.82 -7.84 -17.37
N GLU A 116 3.11 -6.68 -16.80
CA GLU A 116 2.49 -6.12 -15.59
C GLU A 116 1.98 -4.70 -15.88
N ILE A 117 0.92 -4.31 -15.17
CA ILE A 117 0.37 -2.94 -15.23
C ILE A 117 1.09 -2.10 -14.17
N LEU A 118 1.86 -1.12 -14.64
CA LEU A 118 2.46 -0.11 -13.78
C LEU A 118 1.55 1.12 -13.72
N ILE A 119 1.12 1.47 -12.51
CA ILE A 119 0.35 2.68 -12.25
C ILE A 119 1.12 3.65 -11.35
N LYS A 120 0.83 4.94 -11.48
CA LYS A 120 1.47 6.01 -10.72
C LYS A 120 0.44 7.01 -10.21
N LYS A 121 0.70 7.56 -9.03
CA LYS A 121 0.09 8.79 -8.54
C LYS A 121 1.13 9.78 -8.08
N GLU A 122 1.04 11.01 -8.60
CA GLU A 122 1.76 12.16 -8.06
C GLU A 122 1.05 12.63 -6.79
N PHE A 123 1.79 12.81 -5.71
CA PHE A 123 1.30 13.46 -4.52
C PHE A 123 1.21 14.96 -4.78
N ARG A 124 -0.01 15.49 -4.75
CA ARG A 124 -0.19 16.94 -4.81
C ARG A 124 0.38 17.50 -3.51
N SER A 125 1.38 18.39 -3.60
CA SER A 125 1.73 19.24 -2.47
C SER A 125 0.46 19.92 -1.97
N LEU A 126 0.19 19.81 -0.67
CA LEU A 126 -0.72 20.71 0.01
C LEU A 126 -0.07 22.10 -0.02
N ILE A 127 -0.32 22.84 -1.09
CA ILE A 127 -0.02 24.28 -1.17
C ILE A 127 -1.07 25.01 -0.33
#